data_AF-A0A348N5R1-F1
#
_entry.id   AF-A0A348N5R1-F1
#
_cell.length_a   1.000
_cell.length_b   1.000
_cell.length_c   1.000
_cell.angle_alpha   90.00
_cell.angle_beta   90.00
_cell.angle_gamma   90.00
#
_symmetry.space_group_name_H-M   'P 1'
#
loop_
_entity.id
_entity.type
_entity.pdbx_description
1 polymer ?
#
loop_
_entity_poly.entity_id
_entity_poly.type
_entity_poly.pdbx_seq_one_letter_code
_entity_poly.pdbx_strand_id
1 'polypeptide(L)'
;MRYVLLDEVKPGMVSTGSLYDYYGEVIVSGKSELSQDDIDKIKEYGYHGIYINDDLSADIDIEEVISPSLRAEGLSCVRSRDIDGCKKVAKRIVEQIASKGKVSIDMTDLRTYDNFTYAHSVNVAVYSCVIGIGLHYDENALKMLVTAALLHDLGKLSIPEDIINKPGRLTKEEYNLMRKHPVLSYELIKDDPKIADEVKEAVLSHHENEDGTGYPNGTRGDKQSDFTKILHVADVYDALVSERPYKKPYSPYEAAEYMMGGCGILFNQRMVEALLDFVSLYPKGTGVTLSDGRAGIIVENSGFNNLRPIIRLLNGSTLDLTLKRNLSLTIVNSRELSGESLESLEKKRKIMVENANKKLVMLIDDEMSHLNILGLILEEQYLIVAFRNGRDAINYILEKKKPDLIICDLDMPIMTGEETADEINEMTDFGIPILFVADDNDDRTISACKEFETKGYLLRPYNTTYIKTEVGKIFSSNL
;
A
#
# COMPACT_ATOMS: atom_id res chain seq x y z
N MET A 1 17.30 -12.41 15.89
CA MET A 1 16.46 -13.51 15.40
C MET A 1 15.85 -13.18 14.04
N ARG A 2 15.48 -14.19 13.23
CA ARG A 2 14.76 -13.99 11.96
C ARG A 2 13.64 -15.00 11.77
N TYR A 3 12.60 -14.62 11.03
CA TYR A 3 11.51 -15.52 10.65
C TYR A 3 11.91 -16.38 9.46
N VAL A 4 11.60 -17.67 9.53
CA VAL A 4 11.88 -18.65 8.47
C VAL A 4 10.61 -19.44 8.20
N LEU A 5 10.24 -19.54 6.93
CA LEU A 5 9.12 -20.38 6.49
C LEU A 5 9.41 -21.84 6.83
N LEU A 6 8.39 -22.60 7.22
CA LEU A 6 8.54 -23.96 7.70
C LEU A 6 9.19 -24.88 6.65
N ASP A 7 8.95 -24.65 5.36
CA ASP A 7 9.59 -25.37 4.26
C ASP A 7 11.11 -25.14 4.18
N GLU A 8 11.61 -24.06 4.78
CA GLU A 8 13.02 -23.70 4.85
C GLU A 8 13.67 -24.10 6.19
N VAL A 9 12.87 -24.51 7.19
CA VAL A 9 13.35 -24.95 8.49
C VAL A 9 14.02 -26.32 8.37
N LYS A 10 15.20 -26.47 9.00
CA LYS A 10 15.99 -27.71 8.96
C LYS A 10 16.39 -28.15 10.36
N PRO A 11 16.57 -29.47 10.60
CA PRO A 11 17.13 -29.96 11.85
C PRO A 11 18.46 -29.28 12.18
N GLY A 12 18.65 -28.94 13.45
CA GLY A 12 19.82 -28.19 13.95
C GLY A 12 19.69 -26.66 13.91
N MET A 13 18.61 -26.11 13.32
CA MET A 13 18.27 -24.70 13.54
C MET A 13 17.81 -24.48 14.99
N VAL A 14 18.12 -23.32 15.58
CA VAL A 14 17.81 -23.01 16.99
C VAL A 14 16.58 -22.12 17.06
N SER A 15 15.51 -22.59 17.70
CA SER A 15 14.30 -21.79 17.96
C SER A 15 14.62 -20.63 18.90
N THR A 16 13.98 -19.47 18.75
CA THR A 16 14.26 -18.31 19.62
C THR A 16 13.45 -18.31 20.91
N GLY A 17 12.24 -18.86 20.85
CA GLY A 17 11.28 -18.92 21.94
C GLY A 17 10.50 -20.22 21.90
N SER A 18 9.79 -20.49 23.00
CA SER A 18 8.91 -21.66 23.06
C SER A 18 7.74 -21.46 22.11
N LEU A 19 7.32 -22.54 21.47
CA LEU A 19 6.12 -22.57 20.66
C LEU A 19 5.00 -23.17 21.48
N TYR A 20 3.78 -22.69 21.25
CA TYR A 20 2.61 -23.03 22.06
C TYR A 20 1.48 -23.59 21.20
N ASP A 21 0.65 -24.46 21.76
CA ASP A 21 -0.61 -24.84 21.13
C ASP A 21 -1.70 -23.78 21.38
N TYR A 22 -2.90 -24.08 20.90
CA TYR A 22 -4.06 -23.20 21.05
C TYR A 22 -4.63 -23.14 22.48
N TYR A 23 -4.16 -23.98 23.40
CA TYR A 23 -4.47 -23.93 24.83
C TYR A 23 -3.38 -23.20 25.64
N GLY A 24 -2.27 -22.80 25.00
CA GLY A 24 -1.12 -22.19 25.67
C GLY A 24 -0.16 -23.20 26.29
N GLU A 25 -0.27 -24.48 25.94
CA GLU A 25 0.69 -25.51 26.34
C GLU A 25 1.92 -25.48 25.42
N VAL A 26 3.10 -25.73 25.98
CA VAL A 26 4.36 -25.70 25.21
C VAL A 26 4.46 -26.93 24.31
N ILE A 27 4.53 -26.74 22.99
CA ILE A 27 4.75 -27.82 22.01
C ILE A 27 6.24 -28.07 21.76
N VAL A 28 7.04 -27.01 21.71
CA VAL A 28 8.48 -27.03 21.49
C VAL A 28 9.11 -26.02 22.44
N SER A 29 10.13 -26.46 23.17
CA SER A 29 10.85 -25.57 24.09
C SER A 29 11.66 -24.54 23.31
N GLY A 30 11.72 -23.32 23.82
CA GLY A 30 12.53 -22.26 23.21
C GLY A 30 14.02 -22.45 23.41
N LYS A 31 14.82 -21.85 22.53
CA LYS A 31 16.29 -21.82 22.62
C LYS A 31 16.92 -23.22 22.53
N SER A 32 16.25 -24.17 21.88
CA SER A 32 16.76 -25.50 21.62
C SER A 32 16.98 -25.71 20.13
N GLU A 33 17.96 -26.55 19.79
CA GLU A 33 18.10 -27.09 18.44
C GLU A 33 16.87 -27.94 18.10
N LEU A 34 16.31 -27.70 16.92
CA LEU A 34 15.14 -28.40 16.43
C LEU A 34 15.53 -29.78 15.90
N SER A 35 14.86 -30.81 16.41
CA SER A 35 14.88 -32.15 15.83
C SER A 35 13.88 -32.26 14.66
N GLN A 36 13.94 -33.36 13.90
CA GLN A 36 12.92 -33.63 12.89
C GLN A 36 11.52 -33.77 13.52
N ASP A 37 11.43 -34.42 14.69
CA ASP A 37 10.17 -34.58 15.43
C ASP A 37 9.59 -33.22 15.87
N ASP A 38 10.43 -32.25 16.23
CA ASP A 38 9.96 -30.90 16.55
C ASP A 38 9.38 -30.21 15.31
N ILE A 39 10.06 -30.32 14.16
CA ILE A 39 9.58 -29.72 12.90
C ILE A 39 8.25 -30.34 12.47
N ASP A 40 8.10 -31.66 12.61
CA ASP A 40 6.87 -32.37 12.28
C ASP A 40 5.71 -31.96 13.20
N LYS A 41 5.96 -31.80 14.51
CA LYS A 41 4.98 -31.23 15.44
C LYS A 41 4.59 -29.80 15.05
N ILE A 42 5.57 -28.94 14.79
CA ILE A 42 5.32 -27.55 14.36
C ILE A 42 4.39 -27.53 13.14
N LYS A 43 4.61 -28.44 12.18
CA LYS A 43 3.75 -28.63 11.01
C LYS A 43 2.35 -29.12 11.36
N GLU A 44 2.23 -30.10 12.23
CA GLU A 44 0.95 -30.69 12.67
C GLU A 44 0.07 -29.67 13.39
N TYR A 45 0.67 -28.85 14.26
CA TYR A 45 0.00 -27.73 14.93
C TYR A 45 -0.24 -26.54 14.00
N GLY A 46 0.12 -26.68 12.71
CA GLY A 46 -0.26 -25.76 11.66
C GLY A 46 0.57 -24.49 11.59
N TYR A 47 1.80 -24.45 12.10
CA TYR A 47 2.67 -23.28 11.92
C TYR A 47 3.20 -23.21 10.48
N HIS A 48 3.24 -22.01 9.87
CA HIS A 48 3.84 -21.81 8.54
C HIS A 48 5.30 -21.37 8.57
N GLY A 49 5.84 -21.10 9.75
CA GLY A 49 7.21 -20.69 9.96
C GLY A 49 7.48 -20.37 11.42
N ILE A 50 8.74 -20.13 11.74
CA ILE A 50 9.21 -19.92 13.11
C ILE A 50 10.35 -18.90 13.14
N TYR A 51 10.59 -18.34 14.32
CA TYR A 51 11.80 -17.56 14.57
C TYR A 51 12.96 -18.46 14.93
N ILE A 52 14.09 -18.24 14.26
CA ILE A 52 15.36 -18.87 14.57
C ILE A 52 16.42 -17.84 14.95
N ASN A 53 17.42 -18.31 15.70
CA ASN A 53 18.65 -17.56 15.95
C ASN A 53 19.77 -18.11 15.05
N ASP A 54 20.40 -17.22 14.31
CA ASP A 54 21.59 -17.49 13.50
C ASP A 54 22.50 -16.26 13.44
N ASP A 55 23.72 -16.44 12.92
CA ASP A 55 24.73 -15.37 12.84
C ASP A 55 24.26 -14.15 12.05
N LEU A 56 23.42 -14.36 11.02
CA LEU A 56 22.88 -13.28 10.19
C LEU A 56 21.92 -12.36 10.95
N SER A 57 21.26 -12.90 11.98
CA SER A 57 20.22 -12.24 12.77
C SER A 57 20.62 -12.00 14.23
N ALA A 58 21.89 -12.22 14.60
CA ALA A 58 22.36 -12.23 15.99
C ALA A 58 22.12 -10.92 16.75
N ASP A 59 22.11 -9.77 16.07
CA ASP A 59 21.87 -8.43 16.62
C ASP A 59 20.49 -7.85 16.25
N ILE A 60 19.64 -8.65 15.58
CA ILE A 60 18.25 -8.27 15.30
C ILE A 60 17.42 -8.63 16.53
N ASP A 61 17.13 -7.62 17.35
CA ASP A 61 16.18 -7.74 18.44
C ASP A 61 14.76 -7.52 17.91
N ILE A 62 13.92 -8.54 18.07
CA ILE A 62 12.50 -8.49 17.71
C ILE A 62 11.74 -8.49 19.03
N GLU A 63 11.13 -7.35 19.34
CA GLU A 63 10.23 -7.23 20.47
C GLU A 63 8.83 -7.65 20.00
N GLU A 64 8.35 -8.80 20.49
CA GLU A 64 6.97 -9.28 20.24
C GLU A 64 5.97 -8.21 20.65
N VAL A 65 4.87 -8.00 19.92
CA VAL A 65 3.91 -6.93 20.26
C VAL A 65 3.12 -7.26 21.52
N ILE A 66 2.62 -8.49 21.58
CA ILE A 66 1.94 -9.06 22.74
C ILE A 66 2.55 -10.42 23.06
N SER A 67 2.56 -10.80 24.34
CA SER A 67 3.12 -12.09 24.73
C SER A 67 2.34 -13.27 24.11
N PRO A 68 3.00 -14.37 23.71
CA PRO A 68 2.34 -15.56 23.16
C PRO A 68 1.24 -16.10 24.07
N SER A 69 1.43 -16.03 25.38
CA SER A 69 0.42 -16.40 26.37
C SER A 69 -0.85 -15.53 26.32
N LEU A 70 -0.71 -14.22 26.13
CA LEU A 70 -1.85 -13.30 26.02
C LEU A 70 -2.59 -13.52 24.71
N ARG A 71 -1.85 -13.81 23.62
CA ARG A 71 -2.42 -14.17 22.33
C ARG A 71 -3.24 -15.47 22.43
N ALA A 72 -2.70 -16.52 23.04
CA ALA A 72 -3.40 -17.79 23.24
C ALA A 72 -4.65 -17.62 24.11
N GLU A 73 -4.57 -16.80 25.16
CA GLU A 73 -5.73 -16.44 26.00
C GLU A 73 -6.81 -15.71 25.19
N GLY A 74 -6.42 -14.71 24.37
CA GLY A 74 -7.35 -14.01 23.49
C GLY A 74 -8.06 -14.95 22.51
N LEU A 75 -7.29 -15.84 21.88
CA LEU A 75 -7.83 -16.87 20.98
C LEU A 75 -8.86 -17.76 21.70
N SER A 76 -8.51 -18.21 22.91
CA SER A 76 -9.39 -19.05 23.74
C SER A 76 -10.69 -18.32 24.11
N CYS A 77 -10.61 -17.05 24.52
CA CYS A 77 -11.78 -16.24 24.84
C CYS A 77 -12.71 -16.05 23.64
N VAL A 78 -12.17 -15.73 22.44
CA VAL A 78 -12.97 -15.56 21.22
C VAL A 78 -13.67 -16.88 20.85
N ARG A 79 -12.93 -18.01 20.88
CA ARG A 79 -13.48 -19.34 20.57
C ARG A 79 -14.61 -19.77 21.50
N SER A 80 -14.43 -19.53 22.79
CA SER A 80 -15.41 -19.89 23.83
C SER A 80 -16.56 -18.90 23.96
N ARG A 81 -16.56 -17.80 23.17
CA ARG A 81 -17.49 -16.68 23.27
C ARG A 81 -17.49 -16.05 24.67
N ASP A 82 -16.34 -16.08 25.35
CA ASP A 82 -16.15 -15.45 26.66
C ASP A 82 -15.95 -13.93 26.49
N ILE A 83 -17.07 -13.20 26.47
CA ILE A 83 -17.12 -11.75 26.30
C ILE A 83 -16.38 -11.03 27.44
N ASP A 84 -16.58 -11.44 28.69
CA ASP A 84 -15.91 -10.84 29.85
C ASP A 84 -14.41 -11.14 29.82
N GLY A 85 -14.01 -12.33 29.35
CA GLY A 85 -12.62 -12.69 29.05
C GLY A 85 -11.99 -11.82 27.97
N CYS A 86 -12.68 -11.63 26.84
CA CYS A 86 -12.21 -10.76 25.75
C CYS A 86 -11.92 -9.33 26.24
N LYS A 87 -12.76 -8.78 27.14
CA LYS A 87 -12.53 -7.45 27.73
C LYS A 87 -11.27 -7.39 28.61
N LYS A 88 -11.00 -8.45 29.38
CA LYS A 88 -9.77 -8.55 30.18
C LYS A 88 -8.53 -8.66 29.30
N VAL A 89 -8.62 -9.46 28.24
CA VAL A 89 -7.58 -9.57 27.22
C VAL A 89 -7.34 -8.23 26.54
N ALA A 90 -8.40 -7.53 26.11
CA ALA A 90 -8.30 -6.21 25.49
C ALA A 90 -7.55 -5.22 26.37
N LYS A 91 -7.88 -5.17 27.67
CA LYS A 91 -7.17 -4.34 28.64
C LYS A 91 -5.66 -4.67 28.67
N ARG A 92 -5.30 -5.95 28.74
CA ARG A 92 -3.89 -6.38 28.79
C ARG A 92 -3.15 -6.15 27.48
N ILE A 93 -3.82 -6.25 26.34
CA ILE A 93 -3.26 -5.89 25.03
C ILE A 93 -2.89 -4.40 25.04
N VAL A 94 -3.82 -3.53 25.44
CA VAL A 94 -3.56 -2.08 25.55
C VAL A 94 -2.40 -1.79 26.50
N GLU A 95 -2.37 -2.42 27.68
CA GLU A 95 -1.30 -2.23 28.66
C GLU A 95 0.08 -2.65 28.12
N GLN A 96 0.19 -3.82 27.48
CA GLN A 96 1.47 -4.29 26.91
C GLN A 96 1.95 -3.41 25.76
N ILE A 97 1.05 -3.05 24.84
CA ILE A 97 1.40 -2.21 23.69
C ILE A 97 1.78 -0.79 24.15
N ALA A 98 1.00 -0.17 25.04
CA ALA A 98 1.29 1.17 25.53
C ALA A 98 2.60 1.26 26.33
N SER A 99 3.00 0.17 27.02
CA SER A 99 4.24 0.11 27.80
C SER A 99 5.52 0.14 26.97
N LYS A 100 5.43 -0.16 25.66
CA LYS A 100 6.58 -0.27 24.74
C LYS A 100 7.00 1.06 24.10
N GLY A 101 6.23 2.13 24.31
CA GLY A 101 6.56 3.46 23.80
C GLY A 101 6.38 3.62 22.28
N LYS A 102 6.83 4.76 21.73
CA LYS A 102 6.66 5.17 20.31
C LYS A 102 7.53 4.41 19.30
N VAL A 103 8.16 3.30 19.69
CA VAL A 103 8.95 2.50 18.75
C VAL A 103 7.98 1.77 17.84
N SER A 104 8.21 1.82 16.52
CA SER A 104 7.43 1.06 15.53
C SER A 104 7.28 -0.37 16.01
N ILE A 105 6.06 -0.73 16.35
CA ILE A 105 5.75 -2.01 16.93
C ILE A 105 5.97 -3.05 15.83
N ASP A 106 6.83 -4.02 16.10
CA ASP A 106 7.24 -4.98 15.11
C ASP A 106 6.19 -6.09 14.98
N MET A 107 5.37 -6.00 13.93
CA MET A 107 4.19 -6.84 13.73
C MET A 107 4.52 -8.26 13.23
N THR A 108 5.77 -8.67 13.38
CA THR A 108 6.34 -9.93 12.88
C THR A 108 5.66 -11.14 13.53
N ASP A 109 5.25 -11.02 14.81
CA ASP A 109 4.61 -12.10 15.56
C ASP A 109 3.20 -12.43 15.05
N LEU A 110 2.46 -11.45 14.50
CA LEU A 110 1.10 -11.68 13.98
C LEU A 110 1.07 -12.75 12.89
N ARG A 111 2.00 -12.68 11.92
CA ARG A 111 2.10 -13.60 10.79
C ARG A 111 2.40 -15.05 11.18
N THR A 112 2.96 -15.27 12.37
CA THR A 112 3.36 -16.61 12.84
C THR A 112 2.16 -17.43 13.28
N TYR A 113 1.11 -16.76 13.75
CA TYR A 113 -0.04 -17.36 14.41
C TYR A 113 -1.33 -17.29 13.59
N ASP A 114 -1.28 -16.74 12.37
CA ASP A 114 -2.42 -16.56 11.44
C ASP A 114 -3.25 -17.83 11.16
N ASN A 115 -2.74 -19.00 11.53
CA ASN A 115 -3.32 -20.30 11.18
C ASN A 115 -4.38 -20.81 12.16
N PHE A 116 -4.61 -20.11 13.27
CA PHE A 116 -5.79 -20.37 14.09
C PHE A 116 -6.98 -19.60 13.52
N THR A 117 -8.13 -20.25 13.33
CA THR A 117 -9.37 -19.66 12.80
C THR A 117 -9.83 -18.36 13.51
N TYR A 118 -9.25 -18.03 14.67
CA TYR A 118 -9.54 -16.82 15.46
C TYR A 118 -8.31 -15.97 15.78
N ALA A 119 -7.14 -16.28 15.19
CA ALA A 119 -5.95 -15.43 15.27
C ALA A 119 -6.24 -14.06 14.64
N HIS A 120 -7.03 -14.05 13.56
CA HIS A 120 -7.53 -12.86 12.90
C HIS A 120 -8.12 -11.83 13.87
N SER A 121 -9.05 -12.21 14.75
CA SER A 121 -9.66 -11.25 15.69
C SER A 121 -8.64 -10.66 16.67
N VAL A 122 -7.67 -11.46 17.11
CA VAL A 122 -6.57 -10.97 17.96
C VAL A 122 -5.66 -10.02 17.17
N ASN A 123 -5.32 -10.35 15.93
CA ASN A 123 -4.49 -9.50 15.09
C ASN A 123 -5.14 -8.15 14.79
N VAL A 124 -6.41 -8.17 14.39
CA VAL A 124 -7.22 -6.96 14.18
C VAL A 124 -7.26 -6.11 15.46
N ALA A 125 -7.31 -6.75 16.64
CA ALA A 125 -7.25 -6.06 17.92
C ALA A 125 -5.88 -5.39 18.18
N VAL A 126 -4.77 -6.05 17.82
CA VAL A 126 -3.43 -5.46 17.89
C VAL A 126 -3.31 -4.29 16.89
N TYR A 127 -3.65 -4.48 15.62
CA TYR A 127 -3.62 -3.41 14.60
C TYR A 127 -4.44 -2.20 15.02
N SER A 128 -5.68 -2.43 15.49
CA SER A 128 -6.57 -1.35 15.96
C SER A 128 -5.98 -0.61 17.15
N CYS A 129 -5.31 -1.31 18.08
CA CYS A 129 -4.63 -0.68 19.21
C CYS A 129 -3.48 0.23 18.74
N VAL A 130 -2.63 -0.27 17.82
CA VAL A 130 -1.49 0.49 17.28
C VAL A 130 -1.96 1.74 16.56
N ILE A 131 -2.98 1.61 15.70
CA ILE A 131 -3.60 2.74 14.99
C ILE A 131 -4.17 3.75 15.99
N GLY A 132 -4.93 3.29 16.99
CA GLY A 132 -5.51 4.15 18.01
C GLY A 132 -4.48 4.94 18.82
N ILE A 133 -3.36 4.30 19.19
CA ILE A 133 -2.24 4.96 19.89
C ILE A 133 -1.62 6.03 18.99
N GLY A 134 -1.41 5.71 17.73
CA GLY A 134 -0.91 6.65 16.71
C GLY A 134 -1.82 7.86 16.53
N LEU A 135 -3.14 7.66 16.63
CA LEU A 135 -4.16 8.71 16.60
C LEU A 135 -4.41 9.40 17.95
N HIS A 136 -3.61 9.10 18.98
CA HIS A 136 -3.64 9.69 20.31
C HIS A 136 -4.93 9.42 21.11
N TYR A 137 -5.51 8.24 20.94
CA TYR A 137 -6.66 7.83 21.75
C TYR A 137 -6.23 7.57 23.18
N ASP A 138 -7.10 7.92 24.13
CA ASP A 138 -6.84 7.62 25.54
C ASP A 138 -6.99 6.13 25.85
N GLU A 139 -6.52 5.72 27.03
CA GLU A 139 -6.51 4.33 27.45
C GLU A 139 -7.91 3.69 27.49
N ASN A 140 -8.97 4.47 27.79
CA ASN A 140 -10.33 3.94 27.84
C ASN A 140 -10.89 3.74 26.43
N ALA A 141 -10.68 4.70 25.53
CA ALA A 141 -11.04 4.58 24.12
C ALA A 141 -10.30 3.40 23.46
N LEU A 142 -9.01 3.22 23.75
CA LEU A 142 -8.23 2.06 23.28
C LEU A 142 -8.82 0.74 23.78
N LYS A 143 -9.16 0.63 25.07
CA LYS A 143 -9.79 -0.59 25.62
C LYS A 143 -11.10 -0.91 24.91
N MET A 144 -11.92 0.09 24.62
CA MET A 144 -13.19 -0.09 23.91
C MET A 144 -12.96 -0.52 22.46
N LEU A 145 -12.05 0.14 21.74
CA LEU A 145 -11.69 -0.20 20.36
C LEU A 145 -11.13 -1.62 20.24
N VAL A 146 -10.19 -2.00 21.11
CA VAL A 146 -9.60 -3.35 21.13
C VAL A 146 -10.63 -4.40 21.53
N THR A 147 -11.58 -4.05 22.42
CA THR A 147 -12.73 -4.92 22.72
C THR A 147 -13.60 -5.12 21.49
N ALA A 148 -13.95 -4.06 20.76
CA ALA A 148 -14.73 -4.16 19.52
C ALA A 148 -14.02 -5.08 18.51
N ALA A 149 -12.71 -4.92 18.36
CA ALA A 149 -11.89 -5.75 17.47
C ALA A 149 -11.84 -7.23 17.86
N LEU A 150 -11.81 -7.59 19.14
CA LEU A 150 -11.91 -9.01 19.54
C LEU A 150 -13.31 -9.60 19.28
N LEU A 151 -14.36 -8.78 19.33
CA LEU A 151 -15.75 -9.22 19.26
C LEU A 151 -16.37 -9.15 17.86
N HIS A 152 -15.76 -8.42 16.91
CA HIS A 152 -16.37 -8.05 15.62
C HIS A 152 -16.90 -9.25 14.83
N ASP A 153 -16.19 -10.37 14.94
CA ASP A 153 -16.40 -11.58 14.14
C ASP A 153 -17.05 -12.74 14.90
N LEU A 154 -17.48 -12.55 16.15
CA LEU A 154 -18.08 -13.64 16.95
C LEU A 154 -19.29 -14.29 16.26
N GLY A 155 -20.04 -13.52 15.46
CA GLY A 155 -21.15 -14.01 14.66
C GLY A 155 -20.76 -15.05 13.61
N LYS A 156 -19.49 -15.11 13.17
CA LYS A 156 -18.99 -16.16 12.27
C LYS A 156 -19.13 -17.54 12.89
N LEU A 157 -19.06 -17.68 14.21
CA LEU A 157 -19.29 -18.94 14.92
C LEU A 157 -20.71 -19.51 14.75
N SER A 158 -21.64 -18.73 14.22
CA SER A 158 -23.02 -19.14 13.95
C SER A 158 -23.27 -19.41 12.45
N ILE A 159 -22.24 -19.26 11.60
CA ILE A 159 -22.27 -19.58 10.17
C ILE A 159 -21.87 -21.07 10.00
N PRO A 160 -22.50 -21.82 9.08
CA PRO A 160 -22.12 -23.20 8.80
C PRO A 160 -20.64 -23.37 8.43
N GLU A 161 -20.01 -24.40 8.98
CA GLU A 161 -18.56 -24.65 8.84
C GLU A 161 -18.15 -24.92 7.38
N ASP A 162 -19.01 -25.57 6.60
CA ASP A 162 -18.83 -25.82 5.17
C ASP A 162 -18.81 -24.53 4.34
N ILE A 163 -19.40 -23.44 4.84
CA ILE A 163 -19.37 -22.11 4.22
C ILE A 163 -18.14 -21.33 4.67
N ILE A 164 -17.83 -21.34 5.97
CA ILE A 164 -16.65 -20.65 6.52
C ILE A 164 -15.36 -21.20 5.90
N ASN A 165 -15.26 -22.52 5.81
CA ASN A 165 -14.06 -23.21 5.33
C ASN A 165 -14.15 -23.59 3.84
N LYS A 166 -15.09 -23.03 3.07
CA LYS A 166 -15.41 -23.50 1.70
C LYS A 166 -14.29 -23.33 0.68
N PRO A 167 -13.84 -24.40 -0.03
CA PRO A 167 -12.80 -24.31 -1.04
C PRO A 167 -13.00 -23.65 -2.39
N GLY A 168 -13.42 -22.38 -2.33
CA GLY A 168 -13.46 -21.50 -3.48
C GLY A 168 -14.33 -20.28 -3.21
N ARG A 169 -14.88 -19.73 -4.29
CA ARG A 169 -15.80 -18.59 -4.19
C ARG A 169 -17.13 -19.06 -3.57
N LEU A 170 -17.64 -18.26 -2.64
CA LEU A 170 -19.00 -18.44 -2.12
C LEU A 170 -20.02 -18.22 -3.23
N THR A 171 -21.12 -18.97 -3.21
CA THR A 171 -22.31 -18.66 -4.01
C THR A 171 -22.95 -17.38 -3.49
N LYS A 172 -23.92 -16.84 -4.23
CA LYS A 172 -24.64 -15.64 -3.80
C LYS A 172 -25.38 -15.87 -2.47
N GLU A 173 -25.94 -17.05 -2.30
CA GLU A 173 -26.69 -17.47 -1.11
C GLU A 173 -25.76 -17.62 0.10
N GLU A 174 -24.62 -18.29 -0.09
CA GLU A 174 -23.58 -18.46 0.93
C GLU A 174 -22.97 -17.11 1.33
N TYR A 175 -22.71 -16.24 0.36
CA TYR A 175 -22.23 -14.88 0.60
C TYR A 175 -23.25 -14.05 1.39
N ASN A 176 -24.53 -14.14 1.04
CA ASN A 176 -25.60 -13.46 1.81
C ASN A 176 -25.73 -14.00 3.23
N LEU A 177 -25.42 -15.28 3.47
CA LEU A 177 -25.37 -15.83 4.82
C LEU A 177 -24.15 -15.29 5.59
N MET A 178 -22.97 -15.32 4.96
CA MET A 178 -21.73 -14.77 5.53
C MET A 178 -21.88 -13.30 5.92
N ARG A 179 -22.54 -12.48 5.09
CA ARG A 179 -22.82 -11.05 5.38
C ARG A 179 -23.68 -10.79 6.62
N LYS A 180 -24.28 -11.82 7.23
CA LYS A 180 -25.04 -11.66 8.47
C LYS A 180 -24.15 -11.65 9.72
N HIS A 181 -22.87 -12.05 9.62
CA HIS A 181 -22.02 -12.16 10.80
C HIS A 181 -21.89 -10.87 11.63
N PRO A 182 -21.86 -9.63 11.07
CA PRO A 182 -21.76 -8.43 11.91
C PRO A 182 -23.02 -8.23 12.75
N VAL A 183 -24.19 -8.49 12.15
CA VAL A 183 -25.48 -8.46 12.85
C VAL A 183 -25.52 -9.55 13.92
N LEU A 184 -25.06 -10.76 13.61
CA LEU A 184 -25.02 -11.85 14.59
C LEU A 184 -24.05 -11.55 15.74
N SER A 185 -22.90 -10.92 15.47
CA SER A 185 -21.97 -10.44 16.51
C SER A 185 -22.63 -9.41 17.41
N TYR A 186 -23.31 -8.41 16.81
CA TYR A 186 -24.06 -7.38 17.55
C TYR A 186 -25.15 -7.99 18.44
N GLU A 187 -25.93 -8.94 17.91
CA GLU A 187 -27.00 -9.61 18.65
C GLU A 187 -26.51 -10.36 19.89
N LEU A 188 -25.26 -10.86 19.88
CA LEU A 188 -24.65 -11.51 21.04
C LEU A 188 -24.30 -10.53 22.17
N ILE A 189 -24.09 -9.25 21.86
CA ILE A 189 -23.55 -8.25 22.79
C ILE A 189 -24.50 -7.09 23.10
N LYS A 190 -25.58 -6.92 22.33
CA LYS A 190 -26.45 -5.73 22.38
C LYS A 190 -27.07 -5.46 23.75
N ASP A 191 -27.44 -6.53 24.46
CA ASP A 191 -28.15 -6.47 25.74
C ASP A 191 -27.20 -6.45 26.95
N ASP A 192 -25.87 -6.54 26.73
CA ASP A 192 -24.89 -6.44 27.81
C ASP A 192 -24.68 -4.96 28.19
N PRO A 193 -25.07 -4.53 29.41
CA PRO A 193 -24.90 -3.16 29.86
C PRO A 193 -23.43 -2.81 30.15
N LYS A 194 -22.54 -3.80 30.23
CA LYS A 194 -21.10 -3.57 30.43
C LYS A 194 -20.37 -3.26 29.13
N ILE A 195 -21.04 -3.32 27.98
CA ILE A 195 -20.48 -3.00 26.67
C ILE A 195 -21.06 -1.66 26.24
N ALA A 196 -20.17 -0.70 25.96
CA ALA A 196 -20.55 0.63 25.50
C ALA A 196 -21.17 0.57 24.10
N ASP A 197 -22.06 1.50 23.79
CA ASP A 197 -22.81 1.48 22.53
C ASP A 197 -21.90 1.73 21.32
N GLU A 198 -20.80 2.47 21.48
CA GLU A 198 -19.77 2.66 20.46
C GLU A 198 -19.07 1.34 20.09
N VAL A 199 -18.87 0.44 21.06
CA VAL A 199 -18.32 -0.90 20.80
C VAL A 199 -19.31 -1.73 19.98
N LYS A 200 -20.59 -1.67 20.36
CA LYS A 200 -21.65 -2.41 19.66
C LYS A 200 -21.82 -1.90 18.23
N GLU A 201 -21.80 -0.60 18.03
CA GLU A 201 -21.89 0.03 16.71
C GLU A 201 -20.71 -0.34 15.81
N ALA A 202 -19.48 -0.31 16.32
CA ALA A 202 -18.30 -0.74 15.57
C ALA A 202 -18.37 -2.22 15.17
N VAL A 203 -18.78 -3.10 16.10
CA VAL A 203 -18.99 -4.54 15.81
C VAL A 203 -20.05 -4.74 14.73
N LEU A 204 -21.15 -3.99 14.76
CA LEU A 204 -22.21 -4.10 13.76
C LEU A 204 -21.78 -3.59 12.38
N SER A 205 -20.98 -2.53 12.35
CA SER A 205 -20.76 -1.70 11.16
C SER A 205 -19.38 -1.86 10.53
N HIS A 206 -18.53 -2.77 11.02
CA HIS A 206 -17.15 -2.93 10.54
C HIS A 206 -17.00 -3.35 9.06
N HIS A 207 -18.09 -3.65 8.33
CA HIS A 207 -18.11 -3.84 6.86
C HIS A 207 -18.76 -2.68 6.09
N GLU A 208 -19.02 -1.55 6.76
CA GLU A 208 -19.49 -0.33 6.10
C GLU A 208 -18.34 0.36 5.36
N ASN A 209 -18.55 0.70 4.10
CA ASN A 209 -17.58 1.41 3.27
C ASN A 209 -17.77 2.93 3.43
N GLU A 210 -16.70 3.71 3.22
CA GLU A 210 -16.74 5.18 3.30
C GLU A 210 -17.82 5.81 2.39
N ASP A 211 -18.07 5.22 1.20
CA ASP A 211 -19.10 5.67 0.26
C ASP A 211 -20.52 5.18 0.56
N GLY A 212 -20.69 4.28 1.55
CA GLY A 212 -21.98 3.68 1.93
C GLY A 212 -22.39 2.46 1.10
N THR A 213 -21.52 1.91 0.25
CA THR A 213 -21.77 0.65 -0.49
C THR A 213 -21.58 -0.62 0.35
N GLY A 214 -21.14 -0.46 1.59
CA GLY A 214 -20.91 -1.54 2.54
C GLY A 214 -22.20 -2.11 3.15
N TYR A 215 -22.05 -2.84 4.25
CA TYR A 215 -23.15 -3.52 4.92
C TYR A 215 -22.93 -3.60 6.44
N PRO A 216 -23.99 -3.80 7.25
CA PRO A 216 -25.36 -4.17 6.88
C PRO A 216 -26.30 -3.02 6.47
N ASN A 217 -26.01 -1.78 6.86
CA ASN A 217 -26.95 -0.65 6.77
C ASN A 217 -26.66 0.30 5.59
N GLY A 218 -25.48 0.23 4.98
CA GLY A 218 -25.06 1.17 3.93
C GLY A 218 -24.75 2.56 4.50
N THR A 219 -24.15 2.59 5.69
CA THR A 219 -23.86 3.82 6.43
C THR A 219 -22.68 4.53 5.78
N ARG A 220 -22.87 5.76 5.32
CA ARG A 220 -21.79 6.58 4.75
C ARG A 220 -20.78 7.00 5.81
N GLY A 221 -19.53 7.17 5.39
CA GLY A 221 -18.39 7.44 6.29
C GLY A 221 -18.55 8.68 7.16
N ASP A 222 -19.30 9.71 6.74
CA ASP A 222 -19.60 10.89 7.55
C ASP A 222 -20.45 10.59 8.79
N LYS A 223 -21.13 9.44 8.81
CA LYS A 223 -21.99 8.97 9.92
C LYS A 223 -21.40 7.80 10.70
N GLN A 224 -20.31 7.21 10.22
CA GLN A 224 -19.62 6.13 10.91
C GLN A 224 -18.73 6.69 12.03
N SER A 225 -18.63 5.99 13.15
CA SER A 225 -17.67 6.33 14.20
C SER A 225 -16.23 6.09 13.72
N ASP A 226 -15.27 6.76 14.36
CA ASP A 226 -13.86 6.47 14.09
C ASP A 226 -13.51 5.02 14.47
N PHE A 227 -14.19 4.41 15.45
CA PHE A 227 -13.97 3.01 15.81
C PHE A 227 -14.34 2.08 14.66
N THR A 228 -15.50 2.30 14.02
CA THR A 228 -15.92 1.57 12.83
C THR A 228 -14.87 1.68 11.72
N LYS A 229 -14.36 2.90 11.47
CA LYS A 229 -13.38 3.15 10.41
C LYS A 229 -12.03 2.49 10.67
N ILE A 230 -11.52 2.58 11.91
CA ILE A 230 -10.26 1.93 12.31
C ILE A 230 -10.41 0.41 12.21
N LEU A 231 -11.52 -0.13 12.71
CA LEU A 231 -11.78 -1.56 12.69
C LEU A 231 -11.90 -2.10 11.26
N HIS A 232 -12.58 -1.38 10.37
CA HIS A 232 -12.69 -1.74 8.95
C HIS A 232 -11.32 -1.78 8.25
N VAL A 233 -10.49 -0.75 8.47
CA VAL A 233 -9.13 -0.69 7.93
C VAL A 233 -8.26 -1.83 8.46
N ALA A 234 -8.30 -2.10 9.76
CA ALA A 234 -7.53 -3.18 10.39
C ALA A 234 -7.98 -4.59 9.94
N ASP A 235 -9.30 -4.82 9.88
CA ASP A 235 -9.90 -6.08 9.40
C ASP A 235 -9.48 -6.38 7.96
N VAL A 236 -9.65 -5.41 7.06
CA VAL A 236 -9.29 -5.59 5.66
C VAL A 236 -7.78 -5.77 5.49
N TYR A 237 -6.95 -5.00 6.18
CA TYR A 237 -5.50 -5.18 6.09
C TYR A 237 -5.08 -6.59 6.50
N ASP A 238 -5.50 -7.08 7.68
CA ASP A 238 -5.20 -8.45 8.12
C ASP A 238 -5.72 -9.47 7.09
N ALA A 239 -6.95 -9.30 6.60
CA ALA A 239 -7.53 -10.18 5.60
C ALA A 239 -6.75 -10.24 4.27
N LEU A 240 -6.04 -9.17 3.90
CA LEU A 240 -5.21 -9.12 2.69
C LEU A 240 -3.86 -9.84 2.89
N VAL A 241 -3.22 -9.66 4.04
CA VAL A 241 -1.86 -10.15 4.30
C VAL A 241 -1.81 -11.55 4.94
N SER A 242 -2.92 -12.02 5.49
CA SER A 242 -3.06 -13.35 6.08
C SER A 242 -3.33 -14.43 5.03
N GLU A 243 -2.77 -15.64 5.24
CA GLU A 243 -3.01 -16.79 4.36
C GLU A 243 -4.44 -17.32 4.52
N ARG A 244 -5.13 -17.57 3.40
CA ARG A 244 -6.47 -18.16 3.39
C ARG A 244 -6.50 -19.34 2.42
N PRO A 245 -7.28 -20.39 2.69
CA PRO A 245 -7.19 -21.62 1.89
C PRO A 245 -7.50 -21.45 0.38
N TYR A 246 -8.08 -20.32 -0.04
CA TYR A 246 -8.45 -20.03 -1.45
C TYR A 246 -7.79 -18.80 -2.05
N LYS A 247 -6.93 -18.12 -1.29
CA LYS A 247 -6.30 -16.88 -1.73
C LYS A 247 -4.90 -16.78 -1.16
N LYS A 248 -3.93 -16.62 -2.06
CA LYS A 248 -2.56 -16.28 -1.66
C LYS A 248 -2.56 -14.89 -0.99
N PRO A 249 -1.84 -14.71 0.12
CA PRO A 249 -1.74 -13.41 0.76
C PRO A 249 -1.10 -12.40 -0.20
N TYR A 250 -1.56 -11.16 -0.12
CA TYR A 250 -0.88 -10.04 -0.77
C TYR A 250 0.46 -9.80 -0.11
N SER A 251 1.43 -9.33 -0.89
CA SER A 251 2.61 -8.70 -0.32
C SER A 251 2.23 -7.40 0.41
N PRO A 252 3.05 -6.94 1.36
CA PRO A 252 2.73 -5.72 2.11
C PRO A 252 2.57 -4.48 1.23
N TYR A 253 3.35 -4.39 0.13
CA TYR A 253 3.19 -3.33 -0.87
C TYR A 253 1.84 -3.41 -1.58
N GLU A 254 1.42 -4.59 -2.06
CA GLU A 254 0.13 -4.72 -2.74
C GLU A 254 -1.06 -4.42 -1.83
N ALA A 255 -0.98 -4.82 -0.54
CA ALA A 255 -1.99 -4.48 0.45
C ALA A 255 -2.05 -2.96 0.67
N ALA A 256 -0.90 -2.30 0.82
CA ALA A 256 -0.84 -0.84 0.96
C ALA A 256 -1.42 -0.12 -0.27
N GLU A 257 -1.01 -0.50 -1.49
CA GLU A 257 -1.54 0.08 -2.73
C GLU A 257 -3.05 -0.12 -2.87
N TYR A 258 -3.56 -1.30 -2.55
CA TYR A 258 -5.00 -1.59 -2.55
C TYR A 258 -5.76 -0.66 -1.60
N MET A 259 -5.23 -0.49 -0.37
CA MET A 259 -5.88 0.37 0.62
C MET A 259 -5.82 1.84 0.24
N MET A 260 -4.67 2.33 -0.23
CA MET A 260 -4.53 3.70 -0.72
C MET A 260 -5.44 3.99 -1.91
N GLY A 261 -5.54 3.07 -2.87
CA GLY A 261 -6.45 3.19 -4.01
C GLY A 261 -7.94 3.13 -3.64
N GLY A 262 -8.28 2.59 -2.47
CA GLY A 262 -9.63 2.52 -1.93
C GLY A 262 -10.05 3.73 -1.07
N CYS A 263 -9.15 4.68 -0.81
CA CYS A 263 -9.45 5.85 0.01
C CYS A 263 -10.60 6.70 -0.57
N GLY A 264 -11.53 7.11 0.28
CA GLY A 264 -12.72 7.88 -0.10
C GLY A 264 -13.85 7.06 -0.73
N ILE A 265 -13.62 5.77 -1.01
CA ILE A 265 -14.61 4.83 -1.53
C ILE A 265 -14.87 3.73 -0.49
N LEU A 266 -13.85 2.93 -0.21
CA LEU A 266 -13.89 1.85 0.77
C LEU A 266 -13.45 2.35 2.13
N PHE A 267 -12.33 3.08 2.17
CA PHE A 267 -11.66 3.41 3.42
C PHE A 267 -11.66 4.91 3.69
N ASN A 268 -11.71 5.26 4.98
CA ASN A 268 -11.39 6.60 5.42
C ASN A 268 -9.89 6.85 5.27
N GLN A 269 -9.52 7.92 4.56
CA GLN A 269 -8.12 8.23 4.24
C GLN A 269 -7.24 8.37 5.48
N ARG A 270 -7.71 9.08 6.52
CA ARG A 270 -6.95 9.30 7.77
C ARG A 270 -6.62 7.99 8.47
N MET A 271 -7.51 6.99 8.40
CA MET A 271 -7.29 5.69 9.05
C MET A 271 -6.29 4.84 8.26
N VAL A 272 -6.30 4.90 6.93
CA VAL A 272 -5.30 4.25 6.09
C VAL A 272 -3.92 4.87 6.31
N GLU A 273 -3.82 6.20 6.34
CA GLU A 273 -2.57 6.92 6.65
C GLU A 273 -2.02 6.50 8.02
N ALA A 274 -2.87 6.45 9.05
CA ALA A 274 -2.46 5.98 10.37
C ALA A 274 -1.98 4.52 10.37
N LEU A 275 -2.63 3.63 9.62
CA LEU A 275 -2.14 2.26 9.46
C LEU A 275 -0.73 2.27 8.84
N LEU A 276 -0.53 2.97 7.74
CA LEU A 276 0.76 2.99 7.03
C LEU A 276 1.90 3.61 7.85
N ASP A 277 1.58 4.61 8.68
CA ASP A 277 2.55 5.31 9.54
C ASP A 277 2.96 4.50 10.78
N PHE A 278 2.03 3.75 11.37
CA PHE A 278 2.23 3.14 12.69
C PHE A 278 2.34 1.61 12.68
N VAL A 279 1.85 0.93 11.65
CA VAL A 279 1.88 -0.55 11.53
C VAL A 279 3.00 -0.98 10.60
N SER A 280 4.08 -1.58 11.12
CA SER A 280 5.20 -2.06 10.27
C SER A 280 4.75 -3.11 9.24
N LEU A 281 4.83 -2.76 7.95
CA LEU A 281 4.48 -3.58 6.79
C LEU A 281 5.59 -4.59 6.45
N TYR A 282 6.84 -4.21 6.70
CA TYR A 282 8.02 -5.06 6.61
C TYR A 282 8.65 -5.21 8.00
N PRO A 283 8.18 -6.18 8.79
CA PRO A 283 8.65 -6.34 10.16
C PRO A 283 10.11 -6.85 10.20
N LYS A 284 10.86 -6.55 11.27
CA LYS A 284 12.28 -6.94 11.39
C LYS A 284 12.41 -8.45 11.42
N GLY A 285 13.55 -8.94 10.96
CA GLY A 285 13.79 -10.38 10.82
C GLY A 285 13.05 -11.03 9.65
N THR A 286 12.27 -10.28 8.86
CA THR A 286 11.67 -10.79 7.63
C THR A 286 12.73 -10.95 6.54
N GLY A 287 12.83 -12.14 5.94
CA GLY A 287 13.65 -12.37 4.74
C GLY A 287 13.00 -11.75 3.50
N VAL A 288 13.77 -11.04 2.69
CA VAL A 288 13.30 -10.35 1.47
C VAL A 288 14.24 -10.56 0.30
N THR A 289 13.69 -10.48 -0.91
CA THR A 289 14.44 -10.43 -2.17
C THR A 289 14.24 -9.08 -2.82
N LEU A 290 15.29 -8.51 -3.39
CA LEU A 290 15.27 -7.24 -4.10
C LEU A 290 15.08 -7.46 -5.61
N SER A 291 14.62 -6.41 -6.29
CA SER A 291 14.41 -6.38 -7.73
C SER A 291 15.65 -6.64 -8.59
N ASP A 292 16.85 -6.62 -8.00
CA ASP A 292 18.12 -6.94 -8.66
C ASP A 292 18.66 -8.33 -8.28
N GLY A 293 17.83 -9.15 -7.63
CA GLY A 293 18.14 -10.53 -7.25
C GLY A 293 18.92 -10.67 -5.94
N ARG A 294 19.37 -9.58 -5.32
CA ARG A 294 20.00 -9.67 -3.99
C ARG A 294 18.95 -10.05 -2.94
N ALA A 295 19.35 -10.88 -1.98
CA ALA A 295 18.52 -11.26 -0.84
C ALA A 295 19.10 -10.72 0.47
N GLY A 296 18.23 -10.53 1.46
CA GLY A 296 18.62 -10.04 2.77
C GLY A 296 17.50 -10.18 3.79
N ILE A 297 17.74 -9.63 4.98
CA ILE A 297 16.83 -9.64 6.12
C ILE A 297 16.54 -8.20 6.52
N ILE A 298 15.29 -7.87 6.81
CA ILE A 298 14.92 -6.56 7.36
C ILE A 298 15.55 -6.40 8.75
N VAL A 299 16.35 -5.35 8.93
CA VAL A 299 16.97 -5.02 10.23
C VAL A 299 16.27 -3.87 10.94
N GLU A 300 15.70 -2.94 10.18
CA GLU A 300 15.01 -1.79 10.74
C GLU A 300 13.93 -1.31 9.77
N ASN A 301 12.76 -0.97 10.31
CA ASN A 301 11.64 -0.43 9.56
C ASN A 301 10.77 0.42 10.49
N SER A 302 11.26 1.62 10.80
CA SER A 302 10.58 2.58 11.65
C SER A 302 10.26 3.87 10.90
N GLY A 303 9.05 4.39 11.09
CA GLY A 303 8.60 5.70 10.58
C GLY A 303 7.88 5.68 9.23
N PHE A 304 7.70 6.87 8.66
CA PHE A 304 6.82 7.15 7.50
C PHE A 304 7.13 6.35 6.21
N ASN A 305 8.35 5.81 6.07
CA ASN A 305 8.78 5.10 4.85
C ASN A 305 8.72 3.58 5.03
N ASN A 306 7.60 3.09 5.55
CA ASN A 306 7.38 1.70 5.94
C ASN A 306 7.55 0.68 4.79
N LEU A 307 7.44 1.13 3.53
CA LEU A 307 7.69 0.31 2.34
C LEU A 307 9.17 0.27 1.91
N ARG A 308 10.05 1.02 2.59
CA ARG A 308 11.48 1.16 2.26
C ARG A 308 12.37 0.89 3.48
N PRO A 309 12.37 -0.34 4.00
CA PRO A 309 13.13 -0.71 5.19
C PRO A 309 14.65 -0.70 4.95
N ILE A 310 15.40 -0.82 6.05
CA ILE A 310 16.83 -1.10 6.04
C ILE A 310 17.03 -2.62 6.05
N ILE A 311 17.89 -3.11 5.16
CA ILE A 311 18.10 -4.53 4.87
C ILE A 311 19.55 -4.92 5.12
N ARG A 312 19.80 -6.01 5.83
CA ARG A 312 21.11 -6.67 5.83
C ARG A 312 21.14 -7.73 4.74
N LEU A 313 22.05 -7.56 3.79
CA LEU A 313 22.27 -8.50 2.71
C LEU A 313 23.03 -9.74 3.22
N LEU A 314 22.94 -10.86 2.49
CA LEU A 314 23.60 -12.12 2.87
C LEU A 314 25.14 -12.02 2.98
N ASN A 315 25.75 -11.01 2.37
CA ASN A 315 27.19 -10.74 2.51
C ASN A 315 27.54 -9.92 3.77
N GLY A 316 26.58 -9.65 4.65
CA GLY A 316 26.73 -8.88 5.89
C GLY A 316 26.63 -7.36 5.72
N SER A 317 26.56 -6.83 4.49
CA SER A 317 26.43 -5.39 4.26
C SER A 317 25.00 -4.89 4.50
N THR A 318 24.86 -3.65 4.98
CA THR A 318 23.58 -2.99 5.21
C THR A 318 23.19 -2.10 4.04
N LEU A 319 21.92 -2.18 3.64
CA LEU A 319 21.31 -1.44 2.54
C LEU A 319 20.06 -0.71 3.04
N ASP A 320 20.13 0.61 3.10
CA ASP A 320 18.99 1.48 3.43
C ASP A 320 18.23 1.86 2.16
N LEU A 321 17.00 1.37 1.99
CA LEU A 321 16.19 1.62 0.80
C LEU A 321 15.66 3.07 0.71
N THR A 322 15.73 3.86 1.78
CA THR A 322 15.30 5.27 1.78
C THR A 322 16.30 6.20 1.08
N LEU A 323 17.56 5.78 0.96
CA LEU A 323 18.62 6.57 0.33
C LEU A 323 18.36 6.77 -1.17
N LYS A 324 18.61 7.99 -1.67
CA LYS A 324 18.42 8.36 -3.10
C LYS A 324 19.01 7.35 -4.09
N ARG A 325 20.22 6.86 -3.83
CA ARG A 325 20.93 5.87 -4.66
C ARG A 325 20.24 4.49 -4.74
N ASN A 326 19.34 4.20 -3.81
CA ASN A 326 18.65 2.92 -3.67
C ASN A 326 17.16 3.02 -4.03
N LEU A 327 16.66 4.19 -4.47
CA LEU A 327 15.25 4.38 -4.86
C LEU A 327 14.85 3.50 -6.06
N SER A 328 15.82 3.09 -6.87
CA SER A 328 15.64 2.15 -7.99
C SER A 328 15.54 0.68 -7.57
N LEU A 329 15.62 0.37 -6.27
CA LEU A 329 15.45 -0.99 -5.75
C LEU A 329 14.06 -1.13 -5.12
N THR A 330 13.43 -2.28 -5.30
CA THR A 330 12.17 -2.63 -4.64
C THR A 330 12.26 -4.02 -4.05
N ILE A 331 11.48 -4.29 -3.00
CA ILE A 331 11.28 -5.64 -2.49
C ILE A 331 10.32 -6.33 -3.45
N VAL A 332 10.69 -7.52 -3.92
CA VAL A 332 9.87 -8.35 -4.81
C VAL A 332 9.43 -9.61 -4.07
N ASN A 333 8.28 -10.15 -4.47
CA ASN A 333 7.83 -11.42 -3.96
C ASN A 333 8.71 -12.53 -4.56
N SER A 334 9.45 -13.26 -3.72
CA SER A 334 10.39 -14.31 -4.15
C SER A 334 9.73 -15.39 -5.02
N ARG A 335 8.39 -15.54 -4.94
CA ARG A 335 7.61 -16.49 -5.73
C ARG A 335 7.23 -15.98 -7.14
N GLU A 336 7.26 -14.67 -7.41
CA GLU A 336 6.97 -14.07 -8.74
C GLU A 336 8.12 -14.21 -9.74
N LEU A 337 9.34 -14.44 -9.25
CA LEU A 337 10.54 -14.72 -10.06
C LEU A 337 10.42 -16.00 -10.90
N SER A 338 9.37 -16.79 -10.70
CA SER A 338 9.10 -18.02 -11.44
C SER A 338 8.44 -17.81 -12.81
N GLY A 339 7.97 -16.59 -13.15
CA GLY A 339 7.19 -16.33 -14.37
C GLY A 339 7.75 -15.27 -15.35
N GLU A 340 8.33 -14.17 -14.86
CA GLU A 340 9.01 -13.15 -15.69
C GLU A 340 10.49 -13.04 -15.26
N SER A 341 11.42 -12.94 -16.22
CA SER A 341 12.83 -12.77 -15.89
C SER A 341 13.09 -11.40 -15.27
N LEU A 342 13.97 -11.36 -14.26
CA LEU A 342 14.47 -10.13 -13.61
C LEU A 342 14.88 -9.05 -14.63
N GLU A 343 15.54 -9.44 -15.71
CA GLU A 343 15.96 -8.54 -16.79
C GLU A 343 14.78 -7.84 -17.49
N SER A 344 13.65 -8.53 -17.65
CA SER A 344 12.45 -7.98 -18.27
C SER A 344 11.82 -6.89 -17.40
N LEU A 345 11.69 -7.16 -16.09
CA LEU A 345 11.14 -6.23 -15.10
C LEU A 345 12.04 -5.01 -14.92
N GLU A 346 13.35 -5.20 -14.82
CA GLU A 346 14.30 -4.07 -14.77
C GLU A 346 14.27 -3.22 -16.04
N LYS A 347 14.13 -3.84 -17.22
CA LYS A 347 14.05 -3.09 -18.48
C LYS A 347 12.79 -2.25 -18.56
N LYS A 348 11.61 -2.81 -18.21
CA LYS A 348 10.34 -2.07 -18.12
C LYS A 348 10.46 -0.90 -17.14
N ARG A 349 11.06 -1.12 -15.97
CA ARG A 349 11.26 -0.09 -14.94
C ARG A 349 12.22 1.01 -15.38
N LYS A 350 13.36 0.66 -16.01
CA LYS A 350 14.31 1.65 -16.56
C LYS A 350 13.64 2.55 -17.58
N ILE A 351 12.83 1.98 -18.48
CA ILE A 351 12.03 2.75 -19.45
C ILE A 351 11.06 3.70 -18.72
N MET A 352 10.38 3.25 -17.66
CA MET A 352 9.48 4.11 -16.86
C MET A 352 10.21 5.25 -16.15
N VAL A 353 11.38 5.00 -15.56
CA VAL A 353 12.19 6.02 -14.86
C VAL A 353 12.81 7.00 -15.85
N GLU A 354 13.28 6.53 -17.01
CA GLU A 354 13.78 7.38 -18.09
C GLU A 354 12.68 8.32 -18.59
N ASN A 355 11.46 7.82 -18.78
CA ASN A 355 10.33 8.63 -19.21
C ASN A 355 9.85 9.64 -18.15
N ALA A 356 10.00 9.36 -16.85
CA ALA A 356 9.63 10.29 -15.78
C ALA A 356 10.49 11.58 -15.78
N ASN A 357 11.70 11.53 -16.32
CA ASN A 357 12.61 12.67 -16.43
C ASN A 357 12.51 13.42 -17.78
N LYS A 358 11.73 12.92 -18.74
CA LYS A 358 11.54 13.61 -20.03
C LYS A 358 10.67 14.86 -19.85
N LYS A 359 11.08 15.95 -20.49
CA LYS A 359 10.30 17.20 -20.56
C LYS A 359 9.04 16.97 -21.40
N LEU A 360 7.93 17.59 -21.00
CA LEU A 360 6.65 17.51 -21.71
C LEU A 360 6.58 18.60 -22.78
N VAL A 361 6.51 18.21 -24.04
CA VAL A 361 6.28 19.10 -25.18
C VAL A 361 4.85 18.93 -25.66
N MET A 362 4.11 20.03 -25.72
CA MET A 362 2.76 20.09 -26.24
C MET A 362 2.77 20.56 -27.69
N LEU A 363 2.13 19.82 -28.58
CA LEU A 363 1.96 20.15 -29.99
C LEU A 363 0.51 20.59 -30.23
N ILE A 364 0.30 21.71 -30.91
CA ILE A 364 -1.03 22.24 -31.23
C ILE A 364 -1.05 22.58 -32.72
N ASP A 365 -1.82 21.82 -33.51
CA ASP A 365 -1.91 21.96 -34.97
C ASP A 365 -3.20 21.27 -35.43
N ASP A 366 -4.00 21.91 -36.28
CA ASP A 366 -5.29 21.36 -36.71
C ASP A 366 -5.14 20.19 -37.71
N GLU A 367 -3.98 20.12 -38.38
CA GLU A 367 -3.58 19.05 -39.27
C GLU A 367 -2.86 17.89 -38.56
N MET A 368 -3.50 16.72 -38.55
CA MET A 368 -2.94 15.50 -37.96
C MET A 368 -1.59 15.07 -38.59
N SER A 369 -1.37 15.38 -39.87
CA SER A 369 -0.10 15.11 -40.56
C SER A 369 1.07 15.78 -39.86
N HIS A 370 0.91 17.04 -39.47
CA HIS A 370 1.97 17.81 -38.81
C HIS A 370 2.23 17.32 -37.39
N LEU A 371 1.16 17.08 -36.61
CA LEU A 371 1.26 16.51 -35.27
C LEU A 371 2.03 15.18 -35.27
N ASN A 372 1.74 14.30 -36.23
CA ASN A 372 2.41 13.01 -36.35
C ASN A 372 3.90 13.17 -36.71
N ILE A 373 4.24 14.05 -37.65
CA ILE A 373 5.64 14.26 -38.05
C ILE A 373 6.45 14.86 -36.89
N LEU A 374 5.94 15.90 -36.24
CA LEU A 374 6.61 16.52 -35.09
C LEU A 374 6.71 15.54 -33.90
N GLY A 375 5.66 14.75 -33.66
CA GLY A 375 5.64 13.68 -32.67
C GLY A 375 6.77 12.68 -32.89
N LEU A 376 6.89 12.12 -34.10
CA LEU A 376 7.95 11.17 -34.47
C LEU A 376 9.36 11.76 -34.32
N ILE A 377 9.54 13.06 -34.58
CA ILE A 377 10.84 13.72 -34.44
C ILE A 377 11.24 13.89 -32.98
N LEU A 378 10.28 14.15 -32.08
CA LEU A 378 10.53 14.59 -30.72
C LEU A 378 10.31 13.52 -29.64
N GLU A 379 9.50 12.49 -29.89
CA GLU A 379 9.13 11.43 -28.92
C GLU A 379 10.32 10.64 -28.37
N GLU A 380 11.42 10.58 -29.13
CA GLU A 380 12.65 9.94 -28.70
C GLU A 380 13.22 10.62 -27.43
N GLN A 381 13.16 11.96 -27.36
CA GLN A 381 13.80 12.76 -26.31
C GLN A 381 12.80 13.38 -25.32
N TYR A 382 11.55 13.55 -25.73
CA TYR A 382 10.53 14.29 -24.99
C TYR A 382 9.25 13.48 -24.83
N LEU A 383 8.46 13.80 -23.80
CA LEU A 383 7.10 13.32 -23.68
C LEU A 383 6.20 14.22 -24.54
N ILE A 384 5.40 13.65 -25.43
CA ILE A 384 4.58 14.40 -26.38
C ILE A 384 3.10 14.31 -26.00
N VAL A 385 2.43 15.45 -25.98
CA VAL A 385 0.97 15.55 -25.98
C VAL A 385 0.56 16.42 -27.16
N ALA A 386 -0.50 16.03 -27.88
CA ALA A 386 -0.90 16.70 -29.12
C ALA A 386 -2.39 17.05 -29.10
N PHE A 387 -2.73 18.26 -29.55
CA PHE A 387 -4.08 18.78 -29.65
C PHE A 387 -4.33 19.36 -31.04
N ARG A 388 -5.59 19.30 -31.48
CA ARG A 388 -6.00 19.81 -32.80
C ARG A 388 -6.52 21.24 -32.79
N ASN A 389 -6.60 21.87 -31.62
CA ASN A 389 -7.03 23.25 -31.45
C ASN A 389 -6.54 23.79 -30.10
N GLY A 390 -6.47 25.12 -29.99
CA GLY A 390 -6.02 25.79 -28.76
C GLY A 390 -6.93 25.59 -27.56
N ARG A 391 -8.26 25.51 -27.75
CA ARG A 391 -9.21 25.37 -26.64
C ARG A 391 -9.04 24.07 -25.86
N ASP A 392 -8.84 22.95 -26.56
CA ASP A 392 -8.61 21.64 -25.93
C ASP A 392 -7.25 21.61 -25.20
N ALA A 393 -6.24 22.26 -25.79
CA ALA A 393 -4.93 22.40 -25.15
C ALA A 393 -5.03 23.20 -23.84
N ILE A 394 -5.79 24.30 -23.84
CA ILE A 394 -6.06 25.12 -22.65
C ILE A 394 -6.79 24.31 -21.57
N ASN A 395 -7.86 23.60 -21.94
CA ASN A 395 -8.59 22.75 -20.99
C ASN A 395 -7.67 21.70 -20.36
N TYR A 396 -6.79 21.10 -21.15
CA TYR A 396 -5.79 20.17 -20.64
C TYR A 396 -4.82 20.82 -19.65
N ILE A 397 -4.34 22.03 -19.92
CA ILE A 397 -3.44 22.78 -19.02
C ILE A 397 -4.14 23.07 -17.68
N LEU A 398 -5.43 23.38 -17.68
CA LEU A 398 -6.22 23.66 -16.48
C LEU A 398 -6.46 22.42 -15.61
N GLU A 399 -6.68 21.25 -16.22
CA GLU A 399 -7.04 20.03 -15.49
C GLU A 399 -5.85 19.13 -15.13
N LYS A 400 -4.74 19.22 -15.87
CA LYS A 400 -3.63 18.25 -15.83
C LYS A 400 -2.29 18.92 -15.51
N LYS A 401 -1.23 18.47 -16.17
CA LYS A 401 0.16 18.86 -15.94
C LYS A 401 0.55 19.94 -16.96
N LYS A 402 1.15 21.02 -16.48
CA LYS A 402 1.68 22.09 -17.34
C LYS A 402 2.80 21.57 -18.26
N PRO A 403 2.79 21.89 -19.56
CA PRO A 403 3.88 21.55 -20.47
C PRO A 403 5.13 22.38 -20.19
N ASP A 404 6.31 21.83 -20.52
CA ASP A 404 7.60 22.53 -20.43
C ASP A 404 7.89 23.35 -21.71
N LEU A 405 7.22 23.05 -22.83
CA LEU A 405 7.27 23.76 -24.11
C LEU A 405 5.98 23.54 -24.89
N ILE A 406 5.52 24.57 -25.59
CA ILE A 406 4.42 24.50 -26.56
C ILE A 406 4.97 24.77 -27.96
N ILE A 407 4.60 23.93 -28.91
CA ILE A 407 4.81 24.15 -30.35
C ILE A 407 3.43 24.30 -30.97
N CYS A 408 3.14 25.47 -31.53
CA CYS A 408 1.80 25.87 -31.94
C CYS A 408 1.78 26.33 -33.40
N ASP A 409 0.84 25.84 -34.19
CA ASP A 409 0.52 26.44 -35.48
C ASP A 409 -0.20 27.80 -35.29
N LEU A 410 0.01 28.74 -36.20
CA LEU A 410 -0.61 30.06 -36.12
C LEU A 410 -2.05 30.09 -36.65
N ASP A 411 -2.30 29.39 -37.76
CA ASP A 411 -3.53 29.47 -38.53
C ASP A 411 -4.42 28.25 -38.27
N MET A 412 -4.98 28.19 -37.07
CA MET A 412 -5.89 27.12 -36.66
C MET A 412 -7.37 27.55 -36.64
N PRO A 413 -8.32 26.65 -36.98
CA PRO A 413 -9.74 26.89 -36.78
C PRO A 413 -10.11 27.03 -35.30
N ILE A 414 -11.21 27.72 -35.01
CA ILE A 414 -11.79 27.95 -33.66
C ILE A 414 -10.99 28.96 -32.83
N MET A 415 -9.68 28.80 -32.77
CA MET A 415 -8.78 29.64 -31.98
C MET A 415 -7.40 29.64 -32.64
N THR A 416 -6.92 30.82 -33.00
CA THR A 416 -5.60 31.01 -33.64
C THR A 416 -4.47 30.71 -32.65
N GLY A 417 -3.26 30.48 -33.17
CA GLY A 417 -2.09 30.27 -32.34
C GLY A 417 -1.76 31.48 -31.44
N GLU A 418 -2.02 32.69 -31.93
CA GLU A 418 -1.84 33.95 -31.18
C GLU A 418 -2.83 34.04 -30.02
N GLU A 419 -4.13 33.86 -30.29
CA GLU A 419 -5.15 33.82 -29.23
C GLU A 419 -4.83 32.73 -28.20
N THR A 420 -4.36 31.57 -28.66
CA THR A 420 -3.98 30.45 -27.77
C THR A 420 -2.81 30.84 -26.88
N ALA A 421 -1.80 31.50 -27.43
CA ALA A 421 -0.64 31.97 -26.69
C ALA A 421 -1.03 33.04 -25.66
N ASP A 422 -1.89 33.99 -26.04
CA ASP A 422 -2.38 35.04 -25.14
C ASP A 422 -3.16 34.46 -23.96
N GLU A 423 -4.13 33.58 -24.23
CA GLU A 423 -4.93 32.97 -23.16
C GLU A 423 -4.00 32.17 -22.21
N ILE A 424 -3.00 31.45 -22.75
CA ILE A 424 -2.02 30.69 -21.95
C ILE A 424 -1.13 31.61 -21.12
N ASN A 425 -0.66 32.72 -21.68
CA ASN A 425 0.15 33.70 -20.96
C ASN A 425 -0.66 34.44 -19.88
N GLU A 426 -1.93 34.76 -20.12
CA GLU A 426 -2.81 35.38 -19.12
C GLU A 426 -3.16 34.41 -17.98
N MET A 427 -3.40 33.12 -18.29
CA MET A 427 -3.77 32.13 -17.27
C MET A 427 -2.58 31.58 -16.47
N THR A 428 -1.35 31.77 -16.96
CA THR A 428 -0.15 31.26 -16.29
C THR A 428 0.73 32.42 -15.80
N ASP A 429 0.83 32.59 -14.47
CA ASP A 429 1.74 33.57 -13.82
C ASP A 429 3.25 33.41 -14.18
N PHE A 430 3.61 32.45 -15.05
CA PHE A 430 4.96 32.14 -15.50
C PHE A 430 4.92 31.73 -16.98
N GLY A 431 5.59 32.49 -17.85
CA GLY A 431 5.59 32.30 -19.31
C GLY A 431 6.16 30.95 -19.76
N ILE A 432 5.27 30.01 -20.08
CA ILE A 432 5.61 28.76 -20.77
C ILE A 432 6.22 29.14 -22.12
N PRO A 433 7.39 28.59 -22.51
CA PRO A 433 7.96 28.93 -23.81
C PRO A 433 7.05 28.40 -24.93
N ILE A 434 6.76 29.26 -25.89
CA ILE A 434 5.98 28.94 -27.08
C ILE A 434 6.88 29.10 -28.32
N LEU A 435 6.84 28.10 -29.20
CA LEU A 435 7.41 28.12 -30.55
C LEU A 435 6.27 28.10 -31.56
N PHE A 436 6.22 29.08 -32.45
CA PHE A 436 5.27 29.05 -33.55
C PHE A 436 5.78 28.23 -34.73
N VAL A 437 4.89 27.57 -35.46
CA VAL A 437 5.21 26.91 -36.72
C VAL A 437 4.84 27.84 -37.88
N ALA A 438 5.75 28.00 -38.84
CA ALA A 438 5.62 28.87 -39.99
C ALA A 438 5.93 28.13 -41.30
N ASP A 439 5.28 28.55 -42.39
CA ASP A 439 5.69 28.19 -43.74
C ASP A 439 6.81 29.14 -44.25
N ASP A 440 7.64 28.65 -45.18
CA ASP A 440 8.91 29.25 -45.66
C ASP A 440 8.81 30.65 -46.32
N ASN A 441 7.69 31.37 -46.20
CA ASN A 441 7.44 32.70 -46.78
C ASN A 441 6.54 33.61 -45.92
N ASP A 442 6.40 33.35 -44.62
CA ASP A 442 5.47 34.11 -43.78
C ASP A 442 6.13 35.23 -42.96
N ASP A 443 6.04 36.48 -43.46
CA ASP A 443 6.40 37.71 -42.73
C ASP A 443 5.56 37.91 -41.44
N ARG A 444 4.41 37.24 -41.36
CA ARG A 444 3.45 37.33 -40.25
C ARG A 444 3.97 36.60 -39.01
N THR A 445 4.53 35.39 -39.17
CA THR A 445 5.17 34.66 -38.06
C THR A 445 6.33 35.44 -37.44
N ILE A 446 7.16 36.12 -38.27
CA ILE A 446 8.27 36.94 -37.75
C ILE A 446 7.74 38.14 -36.94
N SER A 447 6.59 38.68 -37.32
CA SER A 447 5.93 39.77 -36.60
C SER A 447 5.32 39.27 -35.28
N ALA A 448 4.59 38.14 -35.30
CA ALA A 448 4.05 37.48 -34.13
C ALA A 448 5.15 37.11 -33.11
N CYS A 449 6.30 36.61 -33.57
CA CYS A 449 7.42 36.28 -32.68
C CYS A 449 8.02 37.50 -31.96
N LYS A 450 7.90 38.70 -32.53
CA LYS A 450 8.35 39.95 -31.88
C LYS A 450 7.32 40.51 -30.90
N GLU A 451 6.04 40.22 -31.13
CA GLU A 451 4.93 40.76 -30.34
C GLU A 451 4.66 39.93 -29.07
N PHE A 452 4.81 38.60 -29.14
CA PHE A 452 4.43 37.68 -28.05
C PHE A 452 5.59 37.15 -27.18
N GLU A 453 6.74 37.84 -27.11
CA GLU A 453 7.96 37.40 -26.39
C GLU A 453 8.32 35.91 -26.62
N THR A 454 8.06 35.39 -27.81
CA THR A 454 8.25 33.96 -28.08
C THR A 454 9.73 33.59 -28.11
N LYS A 455 10.03 32.31 -27.84
CA LYS A 455 11.42 31.82 -27.89
C LYS A 455 11.92 31.57 -29.32
N GLY A 456 11.05 31.65 -30.32
CA GLY A 456 11.39 31.47 -31.74
C GLY A 456 10.25 30.88 -32.57
N TYR A 457 10.59 30.36 -33.75
CA TYR A 457 9.67 29.67 -34.67
C TYR A 457 10.33 28.43 -35.30
N LEU A 458 9.53 27.52 -35.83
CA LEU A 458 9.93 26.37 -36.62
C LEU A 458 9.44 26.53 -38.05
N LEU A 459 10.30 26.22 -39.04
CA LEU A 459 9.96 26.33 -40.46
C LEU A 459 9.51 25.00 -41.04
N ARG A 460 8.45 25.06 -41.87
CA ARG A 460 8.05 24.01 -42.80
C ARG A 460 8.74 24.24 -44.16
N PRO A 461 9.17 23.18 -44.87
CA PRO A 461 9.04 21.76 -44.52
C PRO A 461 9.98 21.34 -43.37
N TYR A 462 9.50 20.46 -42.51
CA TYR A 462 10.19 20.05 -41.28
C TYR A 462 11.55 19.37 -41.54
N ASN A 463 12.63 19.99 -41.06
CA ASN A 463 13.95 19.38 -41.00
C ASN A 463 14.23 18.82 -39.60
N THR A 464 14.40 17.50 -39.49
CA THR A 464 14.61 16.79 -38.22
C THR A 464 15.75 17.37 -37.38
N THR A 465 16.89 17.67 -38.00
CA THR A 465 18.08 18.19 -37.29
C THR A 465 17.83 19.61 -36.77
N TYR A 466 17.18 20.44 -37.58
CA TYR A 466 16.83 21.82 -37.20
C TYR A 466 15.86 21.83 -36.01
N ILE A 467 14.77 21.06 -36.08
CA ILE A 467 13.74 21.00 -35.02
C ILE A 467 14.35 20.53 -33.70
N LYS A 468 15.12 19.43 -33.71
CA LYS A 468 15.81 18.93 -32.50
C LYS A 468 16.76 19.98 -31.91
N THR A 469 17.42 20.77 -32.76
CA THR A 469 18.35 21.82 -32.32
C THR A 469 17.61 23.00 -31.69
N GLU A 470 16.54 23.50 -32.30
CA GLU A 470 15.78 24.64 -31.76
C GLU A 470 15.05 24.29 -30.46
N VAL A 471 14.39 23.12 -30.40
CA VAL A 471 13.77 22.64 -29.17
C VAL A 471 14.82 22.42 -28.07
N GLY A 472 15.98 21.85 -28.42
CA GLY A 472 17.09 21.65 -27.50
C GLY A 472 17.63 22.96 -26.91
N LYS A 473 17.74 24.03 -27.71
CA LYS A 473 18.19 25.35 -27.24
C LYS A 473 17.28 25.91 -26.15
N ILE A 474 15.96 25.79 -26.29
CA ILE A 474 15.00 26.30 -25.29
C ILE A 474 15.23 25.65 -23.94
N PHE A 475 15.39 24.33 -23.91
CA PHE A 475 15.63 23.60 -22.67
C PHE A 475 17.04 23.81 -22.11
N SER A 476 18.01 24.20 -22.94
CA SER A 476 19.39 24.50 -22.52
C SER A 476 19.57 25.92 -21.97
N SER A 477 18.67 26.84 -22.31
CA SER A 477 18.78 28.28 -22.00
C SER A 477 18.19 28.67 -20.63
N ASN A 478 17.68 27.70 -19.87
CA ASN A 478 17.06 27.89 -18.55
C ASN A 478 17.94 27.35 -17.39
N LEU A 479 19.27 27.32 -17.57
CA LEU A 479 20.27 26.93 -16.57
C LEU A 479 21.05 28.13 -16.03
#